data_AF-A0A3M6TR02-F1
#
_entry.id   AF-A0A3M6TR02-F1
#
_cell.length_a   1.000
_cell.length_b   1.000
_cell.length_c   1.000
_cell.angle_alpha   90.00
_cell.angle_beta   90.00
_cell.angle_gamma   90.00
#
_symmetry.space_group_name_H-M   'P 1'
#
loop_
_entity.id
_entity.type
_entity.pdbx_description
1 polymer ?
#
loop_
_entity_poly.entity_id
_entity_poly.type
_entity_poly.pdbx_seq_one_letter_code
_entity_poly.pdbx_strand_id
1 'polypeptide(L)'
;MRGVFVKSFSSLFTLVLIMPSVLARSLHSSQNKGDCRSLKMRNNAGNHAKKCYPGYPRKQVSYLPYRNCYRRFFAGMKPPEGLRRSNSHNPNIRYICQRPDEKRKSQFGTMFDESLGLAVFSAYTLTTKDIDFQHRARPASWAKTPGIENQGSDAIYPSLPYIRGQLVPALTLSNTGKGDEGWLSTFTYTNAVPQRPDFNMGEWLEFENKIRSYARNDCIPNRGKLYLLTGTSFVHSEPDWPIWPRDPKRQPWLANIKDNYLIPDSPPIAIPVSLWTAGCCIDSKNGTVTGNFAVIGNNEEDPQLMHTRQISVEQLQSILKQDRKTAEDFGYIELEKRKRKYRERFEPGRNS
;
A
#
# COMPACT_ATOMS: atom_id res chain seq x y z
N MET A 1 -28.22 -51.04 -3.73
CA MET A 1 -28.71 -49.83 -3.02
C MET A 1 -27.93 -48.63 -3.52
N ARG A 2 -28.62 -47.66 -4.12
CA ARG A 2 -28.06 -46.39 -4.60
C ARG A 2 -27.94 -45.45 -3.40
N GLY A 3 -26.73 -45.01 -3.07
CA GLY A 3 -26.49 -43.94 -2.10
C GLY A 3 -26.23 -42.63 -2.83
N VAL A 4 -27.21 -41.73 -2.79
CA VAL A 4 -27.15 -40.37 -3.34
C VAL A 4 -26.33 -39.51 -2.38
N PHE A 5 -25.12 -39.13 -2.76
CA PHE A 5 -24.39 -38.04 -2.08
C PHE A 5 -24.84 -36.71 -2.69
N VAL A 6 -25.70 -36.01 -1.97
CA VAL A 6 -26.07 -34.61 -2.25
C VAL A 6 -24.83 -33.75 -2.03
N LYS A 7 -24.29 -33.19 -3.11
CA LYS A 7 -23.31 -32.10 -3.06
C LYS A 7 -24.02 -30.85 -2.55
N SER A 8 -23.83 -30.53 -1.27
CA SER A 8 -24.12 -29.20 -0.74
C SER A 8 -23.10 -28.22 -1.34
N PHE A 9 -23.56 -27.37 -2.27
CA PHE A 9 -22.80 -26.24 -2.78
C PHE A 9 -22.72 -25.17 -1.67
N SER A 10 -21.62 -25.15 -0.92
CA SER A 10 -21.26 -24.00 -0.10
C SER A 10 -20.45 -23.01 -0.94
N SER A 11 -21.09 -21.92 -1.33
CA SER A 11 -20.54 -20.80 -2.09
C SER A 11 -19.52 -20.02 -1.25
N LEU A 12 -18.25 -20.43 -1.27
CA LEU A 12 -17.14 -19.66 -0.67
C LEU A 12 -15.83 -19.89 -1.44
N PHE A 13 -15.78 -19.43 -2.69
CA PHE A 13 -14.56 -19.36 -3.50
C PHE A 13 -14.59 -18.15 -4.44
N THR A 14 -13.96 -17.04 -4.05
CA THR A 14 -13.26 -16.11 -4.97
C THR A 14 -12.49 -15.08 -4.15
N LEU A 15 -11.27 -15.44 -3.74
CA LEU A 15 -10.27 -14.47 -3.30
C LEU A 15 -8.98 -14.86 -4.01
N VAL A 16 -8.91 -14.43 -5.27
CA VAL A 16 -7.88 -14.85 -6.20
C VAL A 16 -6.88 -13.72 -6.33
N LEU A 17 -5.68 -13.92 -5.77
CA LEU A 17 -4.46 -13.51 -6.47
C LEU A 17 -4.40 -14.44 -7.70
N ILE A 18 -4.96 -13.99 -8.81
CA ILE A 18 -5.20 -14.81 -10.02
C ILE A 18 -3.88 -15.38 -10.53
N MET A 19 -3.65 -16.67 -10.24
CA MET A 19 -3.14 -17.64 -11.22
C MET A 19 -3.94 -17.45 -12.52
N PRO A 20 -3.32 -17.01 -13.63
CA PRO A 20 -4.07 -16.72 -14.84
C PRO A 20 -4.52 -18.03 -15.50
N SER A 21 -5.82 -18.34 -15.39
CA SER A 21 -6.48 -19.12 -16.42
C SER A 21 -6.45 -18.29 -17.72
N VAL A 22 -5.66 -18.79 -18.66
CA VAL A 22 -5.45 -18.28 -20.02
C VAL A 22 -6.78 -17.94 -20.70
N LEU A 23 -6.90 -16.69 -21.14
CA LEU A 23 -7.49 -16.35 -22.44
C LEU A 23 -6.72 -15.14 -22.99
N ALA A 24 -5.67 -15.47 -23.74
CA ALA A 24 -4.98 -14.52 -24.61
C ALA A 24 -5.82 -14.29 -25.88
N ARG A 25 -6.01 -13.00 -26.20
CA ARG A 25 -6.45 -12.31 -27.45
C ARG A 25 -7.50 -11.27 -27.06
N SER A 26 -7.27 -9.97 -27.23
CA SER A 26 -7.04 -9.34 -28.54
C SER A 26 -6.17 -8.09 -28.46
N LEU A 27 -5.38 -7.91 -29.52
CA LEU A 27 -4.76 -6.67 -29.98
C LEU A 27 -5.80 -5.54 -30.03
N HIS A 28 -5.51 -4.41 -29.39
CA HIS A 28 -5.68 -3.04 -29.90
C HIS A 28 -5.10 -2.07 -28.87
N SER A 29 -3.93 -1.50 -29.20
CA SER A 29 -3.44 -0.28 -28.56
C SER A 29 -4.37 0.86 -29.01
N SER A 30 -5.36 1.22 -28.19
CA SER A 30 -5.99 2.54 -28.36
C SER A 30 -5.10 3.57 -27.68
N GLN A 31 -4.47 4.42 -28.50
CA GLN A 31 -3.99 5.72 -28.03
C GLN A 31 -5.22 6.52 -27.57
N ASN A 32 -5.58 6.43 -26.28
CA ASN A 32 -6.62 7.27 -25.73
C ASN A 32 -6.06 8.69 -25.53
N LYS A 33 -6.34 9.54 -26.53
CA LYS A 33 -6.39 11.01 -26.41
C LYS A 33 -7.26 11.39 -25.21
N GLY A 34 -6.89 12.51 -24.57
CA GLY A 34 -7.35 12.95 -23.26
C GLY A 34 -8.83 12.73 -22.94
N ASP A 35 -9.07 12.23 -21.73
CA ASP A 35 -10.38 11.92 -21.17
C ASP A 35 -11.10 13.22 -20.76
N CYS A 36 -11.69 13.92 -21.73
CA CYS A 36 -12.73 14.93 -21.50
C CYS A 36 -14.08 14.21 -21.41
N ARG A 37 -14.65 14.02 -20.21
CA ARG A 37 -16.05 13.57 -20.10
C ARG A 37 -16.98 14.68 -20.59
N SER A 38 -17.53 14.52 -21.79
CA SER A 38 -18.63 15.35 -22.27
C SER A 38 -19.94 14.93 -21.59
N LEU A 39 -20.54 15.83 -20.81
CA LEU A 39 -21.94 15.71 -20.40
C LEU A 39 -22.77 16.35 -21.51
N LYS A 40 -23.52 15.54 -22.27
CA LYS A 40 -24.56 16.05 -23.18
C LYS A 40 -25.76 16.48 -22.33
N MET A 41 -25.86 17.77 -22.01
CA MET A 41 -27.12 18.34 -21.55
C MET A 41 -27.79 19.07 -22.72
N ARG A 42 -29.04 18.69 -23.03
CA ARG A 42 -29.88 19.39 -23.99
C ARG A 42 -30.52 20.59 -23.29
N ASN A 43 -30.28 21.79 -23.79
CA ASN A 43 -31.15 22.93 -23.49
C ASN A 43 -32.22 23.05 -24.60
N ASN A 44 -33.34 23.72 -24.29
CA ASN A 44 -34.53 23.88 -25.14
C ASN A 44 -34.31 24.61 -26.49
N ALA A 45 -33.07 24.91 -26.87
CA ALA A 45 -32.71 25.54 -28.15
C ALA A 45 -31.83 24.66 -29.06
N GLY A 46 -31.70 23.35 -28.78
CA GLY A 46 -31.07 22.39 -29.71
C GLY A 46 -29.53 22.48 -29.85
N ASN A 47 -28.86 23.45 -29.24
CA ASN A 47 -27.40 23.60 -29.35
C ASN A 47 -26.62 22.77 -28.30
N HIS A 48 -25.64 21.98 -28.77
CA HIS A 48 -24.72 21.21 -27.93
C HIS A 48 -23.60 22.09 -27.35
N ALA A 49 -23.74 22.54 -26.10
CA ALA A 49 -22.65 23.21 -25.40
C ALA A 49 -21.58 22.18 -24.95
N LYS A 50 -20.41 22.16 -25.60
CA LYS A 50 -19.23 21.47 -25.08
C LYS A 50 -18.59 22.32 -23.97
N LYS A 51 -18.90 22.05 -22.70
CA LYS A 51 -18.14 22.60 -21.58
C LYS A 51 -16.87 21.76 -21.35
N CYS A 52 -15.74 22.25 -21.84
CA CYS A 52 -14.42 21.79 -21.40
C CYS A 52 -14.02 22.62 -20.18
N TYR A 53 -13.97 22.00 -19.00
CA TYR A 53 -13.39 22.66 -17.83
C TYR A 53 -11.85 22.62 -17.93
N PRO A 54 -11.16 23.76 -17.90
CA PRO A 54 -9.71 23.78 -17.87
C PRO A 54 -9.20 23.19 -16.55
N GLY A 55 -8.30 22.21 -16.65
CA GLY A 55 -7.24 21.92 -15.69
C GLY A 55 -7.60 21.85 -14.20
N TYR A 56 -8.54 20.99 -13.78
CA TYR A 56 -8.48 20.53 -12.38
C TYR A 56 -7.15 19.78 -12.19
N PRO A 57 -6.27 20.19 -11.24
CA PRO A 57 -5.05 19.46 -10.97
C PRO A 57 -5.40 18.00 -10.76
N ARG A 58 -4.67 17.07 -11.41
CA ARG A 58 -4.89 15.63 -11.26
C ARG A 58 -4.68 15.29 -9.78
N LYS A 59 -5.77 15.30 -8.99
CA LYS A 59 -5.73 15.11 -7.53
C LYS A 59 -4.85 13.93 -7.18
N GLN A 60 -3.80 14.10 -6.39
CA GLN A 60 -2.86 13.02 -6.05
C GLN A 60 -3.55 11.87 -5.30
N VAL A 61 -4.59 12.21 -4.54
CA VAL A 61 -5.32 11.33 -3.64
C VAL A 61 -6.73 11.07 -4.17
N SER A 62 -7.23 9.84 -4.01
CA SER A 62 -8.58 9.43 -4.37
C SER A 62 -9.19 8.49 -3.34
N TYR A 63 -10.51 8.46 -3.25
CA TYR A 63 -11.28 7.51 -2.42
C TYR A 63 -11.52 6.17 -3.12
N LEU A 64 -11.26 6.09 -4.43
CA LEU A 64 -11.48 4.90 -5.23
C LEU A 64 -10.20 4.46 -5.95
N PRO A 65 -9.97 3.15 -6.12
CA PRO A 65 -8.74 2.63 -6.73
C PRO A 65 -8.73 2.74 -8.25
N TYR A 66 -9.66 3.49 -8.86
CA TYR A 66 -9.91 3.43 -10.31
C TYR A 66 -9.00 4.33 -11.15
N ARG A 67 -8.19 5.19 -10.53
CA ARG A 67 -7.36 6.13 -11.27
C ARG A 67 -6.20 5.43 -11.97
N ASN A 68 -6.00 5.72 -13.25
CA ASN A 68 -4.92 5.13 -14.05
C ASN A 68 -3.52 5.39 -13.47
N CYS A 69 -3.30 6.54 -12.83
CA CYS A 69 -2.02 6.81 -12.18
C CYS A 69 -1.72 5.86 -11.02
N TYR A 70 -2.75 5.26 -10.41
CA TYR A 70 -2.62 4.26 -9.35
C TYR A 70 -2.60 2.85 -9.94
N ARG A 71 -3.60 2.50 -10.78
CA ARG A 71 -3.78 1.11 -11.29
C ARG A 71 -2.65 0.59 -12.17
N ARG A 72 -1.89 1.46 -12.83
CA ARG A 72 -0.85 1.05 -13.79
C ARG A 72 0.29 0.23 -13.16
N PHE A 73 0.42 0.23 -11.83
CA PHE A 73 1.44 -0.50 -11.09
C PHE A 73 1.03 -1.93 -10.71
N PHE A 74 -0.15 -2.37 -11.12
CA PHE A 74 -0.66 -3.71 -10.84
C PHE A 74 -0.75 -4.54 -12.11
N ALA A 75 -0.52 -5.84 -12.00
CA ALA A 75 -0.75 -6.77 -13.08
C ALA A 75 -2.22 -6.65 -13.57
N GLY A 76 -2.41 -6.55 -14.89
CA GLY A 76 -3.73 -6.34 -15.48
C GLY A 76 -4.47 -5.07 -15.04
N MET A 77 -3.76 -4.08 -14.46
CA MET A 77 -4.36 -2.87 -13.87
C MET A 77 -5.39 -3.16 -12.77
N LYS A 78 -5.27 -4.30 -12.09
CA LYS A 78 -6.20 -4.75 -11.06
C LYS A 78 -5.50 -4.76 -9.69
N PRO A 79 -5.76 -3.75 -8.83
CA PRO A 79 -5.29 -3.74 -7.46
C PRO A 79 -5.80 -4.96 -6.68
N PRO A 80 -5.06 -5.45 -5.67
CA PRO A 80 -5.54 -6.53 -4.82
C PRO A 80 -6.75 -6.09 -4.01
N GLU A 81 -7.64 -7.03 -3.73
CA GLU A 81 -8.85 -6.81 -2.95
C GLU A 81 -8.77 -7.56 -1.63
N GLY A 82 -9.47 -7.06 -0.60
CA GLY A 82 -9.64 -7.79 0.66
C GLY A 82 -8.49 -7.69 1.66
N LEU A 83 -7.57 -6.73 1.51
CA LEU A 83 -6.50 -6.44 2.48
C LEU A 83 -7.00 -5.56 3.64
N ARG A 84 -7.56 -4.38 3.37
CA ARG A 84 -8.32 -3.56 4.34
C ARG A 84 -9.44 -2.85 3.58
N ARG A 85 -10.71 -3.02 3.95
CA ARG A 85 -11.81 -2.54 3.09
C ARG A 85 -12.18 -1.10 3.40
N SER A 86 -12.27 -0.27 2.36
CA SER A 86 -13.08 0.93 2.42
C SER A 86 -14.55 0.49 2.40
N ASN A 87 -15.24 0.65 3.52
CA ASN A 87 -16.68 0.44 3.63
C ASN A 87 -17.28 1.63 4.41
N SER A 88 -18.60 1.63 4.61
CA SER A 88 -19.28 2.66 5.41
C SER A 88 -18.70 2.85 6.82
N HIS A 89 -17.92 1.89 7.33
CA HIS A 89 -17.29 1.89 8.64
C HIS A 89 -15.79 2.27 8.61
N ASN A 90 -15.11 2.23 7.47
CA ASN A 90 -13.75 2.76 7.28
C ASN A 90 -13.67 3.67 6.03
N PRO A 91 -14.16 4.93 6.13
CA PRO A 91 -14.05 5.91 5.06
C PRO A 91 -12.62 6.45 4.89
N ASN A 92 -11.64 5.99 5.66
CA ASN A 92 -10.30 6.60 5.76
C ASN A 92 -9.27 6.00 4.79
N ILE A 93 -9.68 5.00 3.99
CA ILE A 93 -8.81 4.49 2.93
C ILE A 93 -8.65 5.53 1.81
N ARG A 94 -7.41 5.74 1.41
CA ARG A 94 -6.99 6.65 0.35
C ARG A 94 -6.10 5.91 -0.65
N TYR A 95 -6.30 6.18 -1.93
CA TYR A 95 -5.47 5.66 -3.01
C TYR A 95 -4.65 6.81 -3.58
N ILE A 96 -3.33 6.72 -3.43
CA ILE A 96 -2.38 7.80 -3.66
C ILE A 96 -1.55 7.48 -4.90
N CYS A 97 -1.52 8.42 -5.84
CA CYS A 97 -0.61 8.40 -6.99
C CYS A 97 0.69 9.09 -6.62
N GLN A 98 1.66 8.33 -6.11
CA GLN A 98 2.89 8.85 -5.52
C GLN A 98 3.81 9.42 -6.58
N ARG A 99 4.25 10.67 -6.41
CA ARG A 99 5.00 11.47 -7.37
C ARG A 99 5.91 12.46 -6.62
N PRO A 100 7.06 12.84 -7.20
CA PRO A 100 7.98 13.77 -6.54
C PRO A 100 7.40 15.20 -6.47
N ASP A 101 6.61 15.61 -7.46
CA ASP A 101 5.92 16.89 -7.49
C ASP A 101 4.65 16.82 -8.36
N GLU A 102 3.87 17.90 -8.37
CA GLU A 102 2.57 17.93 -9.04
C GLU A 102 2.62 17.85 -10.57
N LYS A 103 3.75 18.20 -11.18
CA LYS A 103 3.94 18.22 -12.64
C LYS A 103 4.42 16.87 -13.16
N ARG A 104 5.03 16.04 -12.32
CA ARG A 104 5.57 14.73 -12.72
C ARG A 104 4.52 13.62 -12.69
N LYS A 105 4.86 12.53 -13.39
CA LYS A 105 4.06 11.31 -13.38
C LYS A 105 4.23 10.62 -12.03
N SER A 106 3.21 9.88 -11.65
CA SER A 106 3.31 8.96 -10.52
C SER A 106 4.39 7.92 -10.80
N GLN A 107 5.11 7.44 -9.79
CA GLN A 107 6.18 6.43 -9.90
C GLN A 107 5.79 5.13 -9.20
N PHE A 108 4.86 5.18 -8.24
CA PHE A 108 4.23 4.04 -7.59
C PHE A 108 2.84 4.42 -7.04
N GLY A 109 2.05 3.45 -6.64
CA GLY A 109 0.71 3.67 -6.07
C GLY A 109 0.63 3.18 -4.64
N THR A 110 0.10 3.99 -3.71
CA THR A 110 -0.06 3.58 -2.30
C THR A 110 -1.54 3.48 -1.94
N MET A 111 -1.94 2.38 -1.30
CA MET A 111 -3.19 2.30 -0.56
C MET A 111 -2.88 2.65 0.90
N PHE A 112 -3.50 3.70 1.40
CA PHE A 112 -3.17 4.33 2.67
C PHE A 112 -4.38 4.35 3.59
N ASP A 113 -4.20 3.99 4.85
CA ASP A 113 -5.23 4.16 5.87
C ASP A 113 -4.96 5.42 6.67
N GLU A 114 -5.70 6.48 6.35
CA GLU A 114 -5.56 7.79 7.00
C GLU A 114 -5.97 7.74 8.48
N SER A 115 -6.81 6.80 8.92
CA SER A 115 -7.10 6.69 10.36
C SER A 115 -5.91 6.23 11.17
N LEU A 116 -5.01 5.48 10.55
CA LEU A 116 -3.80 4.94 11.17
C LEU A 116 -2.55 5.76 10.84
N GLY A 117 -2.63 6.69 9.88
CA GLY A 117 -1.47 7.39 9.34
C GLY A 117 -0.44 6.42 8.72
N LEU A 118 -0.92 5.27 8.23
CA LEU A 118 -0.07 4.14 7.83
C LEU A 118 -0.51 3.56 6.49
N ALA A 119 0.46 3.26 5.63
CA ALA A 119 0.20 2.58 4.37
C ALA A 119 -0.22 1.12 4.60
N VAL A 120 -1.30 0.70 3.94
CA VAL A 120 -1.70 -0.71 3.84
C VAL A 120 -0.68 -1.44 2.96
N PHE A 121 -0.43 -0.90 1.77
CA PHE A 121 0.64 -1.32 0.88
C PHE A 121 0.96 -0.24 -0.17
N SER A 122 2.15 -0.34 -0.76
CA SER A 122 2.57 0.37 -1.95
C SER A 122 2.88 -0.61 -3.09
N ALA A 123 2.48 -0.24 -4.31
CA ALA A 123 2.62 -1.04 -5.53
C ALA A 123 3.51 -0.33 -6.55
N TYR A 124 4.51 -1.04 -7.05
CA TYR A 124 5.50 -0.53 -7.99
C TYR A 124 5.97 -1.63 -8.94
N THR A 125 6.64 -1.23 -10.02
CA THR A 125 7.06 -2.17 -11.06
C THR A 125 8.47 -1.88 -11.52
N LEU A 126 9.21 -2.93 -11.88
CA LEU A 126 10.54 -2.82 -12.50
C LEU A 126 10.52 -3.43 -13.91
N THR A 127 11.22 -2.76 -14.81
CA THR A 127 11.41 -3.14 -16.20
C THR A 127 12.90 -3.11 -16.55
N THR A 128 13.25 -3.44 -17.79
CA THR A 128 14.63 -3.38 -18.31
C THR A 128 15.31 -2.02 -18.11
N LYS A 129 14.54 -0.93 -17.98
CA LYS A 129 15.07 0.41 -17.75
C LYS A 129 15.40 0.71 -16.29
N ASP A 130 14.88 -0.09 -15.36
CA ASP A 130 14.89 0.24 -13.93
C ASP A 130 16.00 -0.47 -13.14
N ILE A 131 16.63 -1.51 -13.72
CA ILE A 131 17.51 -2.47 -12.98
C ILE A 131 18.98 -2.03 -12.81
N ASP A 132 19.32 -0.85 -13.32
CA ASP A 132 20.58 -0.20 -13.01
C ASP A 132 20.44 0.61 -11.71
N PHE A 133 20.40 -0.10 -10.58
CA PHE A 133 20.24 0.48 -9.25
C PHE A 133 21.47 1.30 -8.87
N GLN A 134 21.27 2.57 -8.54
CA GLN A 134 22.32 3.54 -8.25
C GLN A 134 21.99 4.28 -6.97
N HIS A 135 22.98 4.45 -6.10
CA HIS A 135 22.85 5.35 -4.96
C HIS A 135 22.75 6.79 -5.45
N ARG A 136 21.79 7.54 -4.92
CA ARG A 136 21.64 8.97 -5.19
C ARG A 136 21.70 9.76 -3.89
N ALA A 137 21.86 11.07 -4.00
CA ALA A 137 21.80 11.97 -2.86
C ALA A 137 20.41 11.89 -2.20
N ARG A 138 20.38 11.67 -0.89
CA ARG A 138 19.15 11.72 -0.10
C ARG A 138 18.66 13.18 -0.05
N PRO A 139 17.37 13.47 -0.29
CA PRO A 139 16.84 14.82 -0.15
C PRO A 139 16.92 15.29 1.31
N ALA A 140 17.14 16.59 1.50
CA ALA A 140 17.28 17.19 2.82
C ALA A 140 16.01 17.08 3.68
N SER A 141 14.83 17.05 3.04
CA SER A 141 13.53 16.95 3.71
C SER A 141 12.63 15.92 3.05
N TRP A 142 11.70 15.39 3.83
CA TRP A 142 10.63 14.51 3.36
C TRP A 142 9.37 15.32 3.08
N ALA A 143 8.62 14.95 2.07
CA ALA A 143 7.39 15.64 1.69
C ALA A 143 6.15 15.06 2.37
N LYS A 144 5.25 15.93 2.81
CA LYS A 144 3.86 15.56 3.12
C LYS A 144 3.09 15.35 1.83
N THR A 145 2.18 14.39 1.81
CA THR A 145 1.25 14.19 0.69
C THR A 145 0.07 15.15 0.82
N PRO A 146 -0.18 16.06 -0.15
CA PRO A 146 -1.33 16.96 -0.10
C PRO A 146 -2.65 16.18 -0.12
N GLY A 147 -3.58 16.57 0.76
CA GLY A 147 -4.89 15.91 0.89
C GLY A 147 -4.88 14.64 1.74
N ILE A 148 -3.82 14.42 2.53
CA ILE A 148 -3.78 13.45 3.63
C ILE A 148 -3.53 14.24 4.91
N GLU A 149 -4.48 14.22 5.84
CA GLU A 149 -4.43 14.94 7.11
C GLU A 149 -3.55 14.20 8.12
N ASN A 150 -3.81 12.91 8.32
CA ASN A 150 -3.06 12.08 9.24
C ASN A 150 -2.03 11.22 8.50
N GLN A 151 -0.77 11.61 8.63
CA GLN A 151 0.42 10.96 8.07
C GLN A 151 1.63 11.32 8.93
N GLY A 152 2.76 10.68 8.66
CA GLY A 152 4.02 11.04 9.32
C GLY A 152 4.45 12.50 9.17
N SER A 153 5.35 12.92 10.04
CA SER A 153 5.98 14.25 10.02
C SER A 153 7.38 14.17 10.62
N ASP A 154 8.23 15.18 10.41
CA ASP A 154 9.55 15.21 11.06
C ASP A 154 9.43 15.18 12.59
N ALA A 155 8.39 15.84 13.10
CA ALA A 155 8.13 16.00 14.52
C ALA A 155 7.76 14.68 15.24
N ILE A 156 7.14 13.70 14.57
CA ILE A 156 6.87 12.37 15.18
C ILE A 156 8.01 11.37 14.98
N TYR A 157 8.98 11.68 14.10
CA TYR A 157 10.23 10.91 13.93
C TYR A 157 11.47 11.72 14.40
N PRO A 158 11.49 12.30 15.61
CA PRO A 158 12.60 13.16 16.02
C PRO A 158 13.86 12.35 16.38
N SER A 159 13.73 11.10 16.83
CA SER A 159 14.83 10.13 17.06
C SER A 159 14.30 8.73 17.42
N LEU A 160 15.20 7.80 17.78
CA LEU A 160 14.93 6.41 18.19
C LEU A 160 13.76 6.27 19.20
N PRO A 161 13.02 5.15 19.19
CA PRO A 161 13.45 3.83 18.68
C PRO A 161 12.92 3.46 17.29
N TYR A 162 12.33 4.41 16.55
CA TYR A 162 11.81 4.17 15.20
C TYR A 162 12.41 5.13 14.19
N ILE A 163 12.75 4.61 13.02
CA ILE A 163 13.15 5.39 11.85
C ILE A 163 12.05 5.37 10.79
N ARG A 164 12.22 6.22 9.77
CA ARG A 164 11.33 6.30 8.61
C ARG A 164 11.66 5.16 7.64
N GLY A 165 11.09 3.99 7.89
CA GLY A 165 11.23 2.82 7.03
C GLY A 165 10.43 2.99 5.74
N GLN A 166 11.08 2.90 4.59
CA GLN A 166 10.42 3.07 3.28
C GLN A 166 9.75 1.77 2.84
N LEU A 167 8.46 1.79 2.47
CA LEU A 167 7.82 0.61 1.86
C LEU A 167 8.32 0.40 0.42
N VAL A 168 8.35 1.46 -0.38
CA VAL A 168 9.03 1.43 -1.67
C VAL A 168 10.45 1.94 -1.48
N PRO A 169 11.49 1.09 -1.59
CA PRO A 169 12.85 1.48 -1.24
C PRO A 169 13.42 2.45 -2.28
N ALA A 170 14.06 3.54 -1.82
CA ALA A 170 14.63 4.56 -2.70
C ALA A 170 15.59 3.97 -3.75
N LEU A 171 16.49 3.07 -3.33
CA LEU A 171 17.45 2.41 -4.23
C LEU A 171 16.76 1.56 -5.30
N THR A 172 15.63 0.94 -4.99
CA THR A 172 14.88 0.11 -5.95
C THR A 172 14.23 0.96 -7.05
N LEU A 173 13.86 2.21 -6.77
CA LEU A 173 13.33 3.15 -7.77
C LEU A 173 14.37 4.17 -8.25
N SER A 174 15.66 3.93 -8.02
CA SER A 174 16.71 4.92 -8.34
C SER A 174 16.78 5.25 -9.82
N ASN A 175 16.40 4.33 -10.72
CA ASN A 175 16.43 4.55 -12.16
C ASN A 175 15.04 4.62 -12.79
N THR A 176 13.99 4.76 -11.97
CA THR A 176 12.61 4.83 -12.44
C THR A 176 12.19 6.26 -12.73
N GLY A 177 11.58 6.47 -13.90
CA GLY A 177 11.14 7.81 -14.34
C GLY A 177 12.25 8.60 -15.03
N LYS A 178 12.08 9.93 -15.12
CA LYS A 178 13.11 10.81 -15.72
C LYS A 178 14.03 11.37 -14.64
N GLY A 179 15.35 11.18 -14.78
CA GLY A 179 16.31 11.63 -13.77
C GLY A 179 16.02 10.94 -12.44
N ASP A 180 15.89 11.72 -11.37
CA ASP A 180 15.73 11.19 -10.00
C ASP A 180 14.26 11.09 -9.56
N GLU A 181 13.30 11.14 -10.49
CA GLU A 181 11.86 11.14 -10.17
C GLU A 181 11.43 9.98 -9.27
N GLY A 182 11.85 8.76 -9.60
CA GLY A 182 11.57 7.55 -8.83
C GLY A 182 12.14 7.63 -7.42
N TRP A 183 13.44 7.90 -7.32
CA TRP A 183 14.15 8.12 -6.04
C TRP A 183 13.44 9.15 -5.16
N LEU A 184 13.24 10.37 -5.66
CA LEU A 184 12.63 11.47 -4.89
C LEU A 184 11.20 11.17 -4.45
N SER A 185 10.42 10.44 -5.26
CA SER A 185 9.04 10.09 -4.93
C SER A 185 8.91 9.18 -3.69
N THR A 186 9.97 8.47 -3.32
CA THR A 186 9.97 7.57 -2.15
C THR A 186 10.13 8.30 -0.81
N PHE A 187 10.55 9.57 -0.82
CA PHE A 187 10.75 10.40 0.38
C PHE A 187 9.48 11.17 0.76
N THR A 188 8.38 10.43 0.86
CA THR A 188 7.07 10.95 1.30
C THR A 188 6.62 10.23 2.56
N TYR A 189 5.96 10.94 3.48
CA TYR A 189 5.51 10.34 4.74
C TYR A 189 4.46 9.25 4.57
N THR A 190 3.74 9.24 3.45
CA THR A 190 2.79 8.17 3.09
C THR A 190 3.47 6.94 2.50
N ASN A 191 4.77 6.98 2.25
CA ASN A 191 5.62 5.82 1.93
C ASN A 191 6.51 5.40 3.12
N ALA A 192 6.43 6.10 4.26
CA ALA A 192 7.16 5.77 5.48
C ALA A 192 6.28 5.01 6.48
N VAL A 193 6.92 4.14 7.26
CA VAL A 193 6.35 3.50 8.44
C VAL A 193 7.33 3.59 9.61
N PRO A 194 6.86 3.60 10.86
CA PRO A 194 7.74 3.43 12.02
C PRO A 194 8.41 2.06 11.95
N GLN A 195 9.69 2.03 11.60
CA GLN A 195 10.45 0.78 11.50
C GLN A 195 11.60 0.76 12.50
N ARG A 196 11.84 -0.39 13.13
CA ARG A 196 12.98 -0.60 14.02
C ARG A 196 14.28 -0.47 13.23
N PRO A 197 15.29 0.26 13.73
CA PRO A 197 16.55 0.49 13.01
C PRO A 197 17.24 -0.81 12.59
N ASP A 198 17.39 -1.75 13.53
CA ASP A 198 18.11 -3.00 13.29
C ASP A 198 17.39 -3.89 12.28
N PHE A 199 16.06 -3.94 12.33
CA PHE A 199 15.27 -4.61 11.30
C PHE A 199 15.40 -3.93 9.93
N ASN A 200 15.25 -2.59 9.85
CA ASN A 200 15.33 -1.84 8.59
C ASN A 200 16.70 -1.95 7.92
N MET A 201 17.78 -1.81 8.68
CA MET A 201 19.16 -1.77 8.16
C MET A 201 19.82 -3.15 8.12
N GLY A 202 19.27 -4.13 8.83
CA GLY A 202 19.69 -5.53 8.82
C GLY A 202 18.85 -6.39 7.89
N GLU A 203 18.08 -7.33 8.46
CA GLU A 203 17.41 -8.39 7.70
C GLU A 203 16.48 -7.86 6.59
N TRP A 204 15.78 -6.74 6.81
CA TRP A 204 14.90 -6.17 5.79
C TRP A 204 15.69 -5.66 4.58
N LEU A 205 16.80 -4.96 4.81
CA LEU A 205 17.69 -4.48 3.75
C LEU A 205 18.30 -5.63 2.94
N GLU A 206 18.64 -6.75 3.61
CA GLU A 206 19.12 -7.95 2.93
C GLU A 206 18.07 -8.52 1.97
N PHE A 207 16.80 -8.56 2.37
CA PHE A 207 15.73 -9.00 1.49
C PHE A 207 15.45 -8.02 0.36
N GLU A 208 15.52 -6.71 0.60
CA GLU A 208 15.46 -5.73 -0.47
C GLU A 208 16.59 -5.93 -1.49
N ASN A 209 17.80 -6.29 -1.05
CA ASN A 209 18.92 -6.65 -1.92
C ASN A 209 18.61 -7.92 -2.72
N LYS A 210 18.08 -8.98 -2.08
CA LYS A 210 17.68 -10.22 -2.76
C LYS A 210 16.63 -9.96 -3.84
N ILE A 211 15.65 -9.09 -3.58
CA ILE A 211 14.63 -8.69 -4.56
C ILE A 211 15.26 -7.94 -5.75
N ARG A 212 16.18 -7.01 -5.50
CA ARG A 212 16.92 -6.32 -6.56
C ARG A 212 17.75 -7.29 -7.41
N SER A 213 18.41 -8.26 -6.78
CA SER A 213 19.14 -9.32 -7.47
C SER A 213 18.22 -10.18 -8.33
N TYR A 214 17.07 -10.62 -7.79
CA TYR A 214 16.07 -11.37 -8.56
C TYR A 214 15.55 -10.56 -9.77
N ALA A 215 15.31 -9.26 -9.58
CA ALA A 215 14.90 -8.38 -10.67
C ALA A 215 15.97 -8.33 -11.78
N ARG A 216 17.23 -8.12 -11.40
CA ARG A 216 18.37 -7.94 -12.32
C ARG A 216 18.80 -9.23 -13.02
N ASN A 217 18.78 -10.36 -12.32
CA ASN A 217 19.41 -11.59 -12.79
C ASN A 217 18.40 -12.61 -13.36
N ASP A 218 17.18 -12.61 -12.84
CA ASP A 218 16.21 -13.66 -13.16
C ASP A 218 14.99 -13.11 -13.91
N CYS A 219 14.24 -12.18 -13.30
CA CYS A 219 12.96 -11.78 -13.87
C CYS A 219 13.12 -11.00 -15.19
N ILE A 220 13.88 -9.91 -15.16
CA ILE A 220 13.89 -8.94 -16.25
C ILE A 220 14.73 -9.39 -17.46
N PRO A 221 15.91 -10.05 -17.30
CA PRO A 221 16.63 -10.65 -18.42
C PRO A 221 15.79 -11.70 -19.17
N ASN A 222 14.93 -12.44 -18.46
CA ASN A 222 14.02 -13.43 -19.06
C ASN A 222 12.73 -12.80 -19.60
N ARG A 223 12.81 -11.55 -20.12
CA ARG A 223 11.70 -10.76 -20.69
C ARG A 223 10.56 -10.47 -19.71
N GLY A 224 10.84 -10.57 -18.41
CA GLY A 224 9.87 -10.30 -17.37
C GLY A 224 9.67 -8.81 -17.11
N LYS A 225 8.47 -8.48 -16.66
CA LYS A 225 8.18 -7.27 -15.91
C LYS A 225 7.87 -7.68 -14.48
N LEU A 226 8.59 -7.12 -13.52
CA LEU A 226 8.40 -7.43 -12.11
C LEU A 226 7.37 -6.48 -11.50
N TYR A 227 6.33 -7.05 -10.90
CA TYR A 227 5.32 -6.34 -10.13
C TYR A 227 5.55 -6.61 -8.65
N LEU A 228 5.59 -5.55 -7.83
CA LEU A 228 5.90 -5.64 -6.41
C LEU A 228 4.81 -4.94 -5.59
N LEU A 229 4.45 -5.57 -4.48
CA LEU A 229 3.64 -5.00 -3.42
C LEU A 229 4.46 -5.08 -2.13
N THR A 230 4.68 -3.96 -1.47
CA THR A 230 5.27 -3.93 -0.12
C THR A 230 4.27 -3.28 0.82
N GLY A 231 3.98 -3.91 1.95
CA GLY A 231 2.96 -3.45 2.87
C GLY A 231 3.25 -3.73 4.33
N THR A 232 2.29 -3.32 5.15
CA THR A 232 2.33 -3.50 6.61
C THR A 232 1.30 -4.53 7.06
N SER A 233 1.51 -5.07 8.26
CA SER A 233 0.57 -5.96 8.92
C SER A 233 0.64 -5.77 10.44
N PHE A 234 -0.48 -6.00 11.12
CA PHE A 234 -0.61 -6.04 12.58
C PHE A 234 -0.52 -7.47 13.15
N VAL A 235 -0.04 -8.39 12.31
CA VAL A 235 0.15 -9.79 12.64
C VAL A 235 1.63 -10.07 12.87
N HIS A 236 1.94 -10.73 13.98
CA HIS A 236 3.28 -11.25 14.23
C HIS A 236 3.47 -12.57 13.46
N SER A 237 4.63 -12.75 12.82
CA SER A 237 4.93 -13.92 12.01
C SER A 237 5.87 -14.85 12.75
N GLU A 238 5.35 -15.97 13.24
CA GLU A 238 6.12 -17.05 13.85
C GLU A 238 6.39 -18.16 12.82
N PRO A 239 7.61 -18.76 12.79
CA PRO A 239 7.92 -19.86 11.89
C PRO A 239 7.06 -21.10 12.13
N ASP A 240 6.84 -21.46 13.39
CA ASP A 240 6.28 -22.76 13.80
C ASP A 240 4.95 -22.65 14.56
N TRP A 241 4.45 -21.45 14.81
CA TRP A 241 3.29 -21.22 15.67
C TRP A 241 2.08 -20.65 14.92
N PRO A 242 0.85 -20.90 15.42
CA PRO A 242 -0.35 -20.23 14.94
C PRO A 242 -0.16 -18.71 14.93
N ILE A 243 -0.71 -18.09 13.91
CA ILE A 243 -0.69 -16.65 13.70
C ILE A 243 -1.30 -15.94 14.92
N TRP A 244 -0.50 -15.19 15.69
CA TRP A 244 -0.98 -14.38 16.81
C TRP A 244 -1.27 -12.96 16.34
N PRO A 245 -2.56 -12.57 16.18
CA PRO A 245 -2.89 -11.16 16.00
C PRO A 245 -2.55 -10.41 17.29
N ARG A 246 -1.87 -9.26 17.19
CA ARG A 246 -1.69 -8.39 18.36
C ARG A 246 -3.07 -7.90 18.82
N ASP A 247 -3.34 -7.96 20.13
CA ASP A 247 -4.60 -7.49 20.71
C ASP A 247 -4.92 -6.08 20.20
N PRO A 248 -6.09 -5.85 19.58
CA PRO A 248 -6.43 -4.57 19.05
C PRO A 248 -6.40 -3.40 20.05
N LYS A 249 -6.53 -3.71 21.34
CA LYS A 249 -6.46 -2.70 22.42
C LYS A 249 -5.02 -2.29 22.76
N ARG A 250 -4.02 -3.03 22.29
CA ARG A 250 -2.58 -2.85 22.58
C ARG A 250 -1.79 -2.37 21.36
N GLN A 251 -2.43 -1.74 20.37
CA GLN A 251 -1.74 -1.15 19.22
C GLN A 251 -0.72 -0.11 19.70
N PRO A 252 0.58 -0.28 19.41
CA PRO A 252 1.54 0.79 19.62
C PRO A 252 1.30 1.92 18.62
N TRP A 253 1.37 3.16 19.12
CA TRP A 253 1.27 4.39 18.36
C TRP A 253 2.57 5.18 18.53
N LEU A 254 3.12 5.67 17.42
CA LEU A 254 4.18 6.64 17.43
C LEU A 254 3.56 8.03 17.54
N ALA A 255 3.90 8.75 18.60
CA ALA A 255 3.35 10.06 18.89
C ALA A 255 4.46 11.02 19.31
N ASN A 256 4.32 12.30 18.95
CA ASN A 256 5.16 13.34 19.51
C ASN A 256 4.55 13.84 20.82
N ILE A 257 5.16 13.46 21.94
CA ILE A 257 4.72 13.82 23.29
C ILE A 257 5.77 14.74 23.90
N LYS A 258 5.33 15.92 24.37
CA LYS A 258 6.14 16.85 25.15
C LYS A 258 5.42 17.14 26.46
N ASP A 259 6.11 17.01 27.59
CA ASP A 259 5.56 17.27 28.93
C ASP A 259 4.25 16.49 29.22
N ASN A 260 4.16 15.25 28.74
CA ASN A 260 2.96 14.39 28.78
C ASN A 260 1.76 14.85 27.93
N TYR A 261 1.94 15.86 27.07
CA TYR A 261 0.92 16.31 26.12
C TYR A 261 1.30 15.98 24.67
N LEU A 262 0.30 15.58 23.89
CA LEU A 262 0.43 15.47 22.43
C LEU A 262 0.65 16.86 21.86
N ILE A 263 1.72 17.04 21.09
CA ILE A 263 1.96 18.31 20.39
C ILE A 263 0.91 18.46 19.27
N PRO A 264 0.16 19.58 19.21
CA PRO A 264 -0.74 19.87 18.11
C PRO A 264 -0.05 19.78 16.74
N ASP A 265 -0.79 19.46 15.69
CA ASP A 265 -0.32 19.37 14.29
C ASP A 265 0.60 18.17 13.93
N SER A 266 0.80 17.24 14.86
CA SER A 266 1.51 15.98 14.65
C SER A 266 0.69 14.79 15.13
N PRO A 267 -0.29 14.33 14.33
CA PRO A 267 -1.17 13.24 14.74
C PRO A 267 -0.36 11.95 14.97
N PRO A 268 -0.72 11.16 15.98
CA PRO A 268 -0.07 9.87 16.21
C PRO A 268 -0.35 8.92 15.06
N ILE A 269 0.64 8.10 14.70
CA ILE A 269 0.51 7.08 13.66
C ILE A 269 0.72 5.69 14.24
N ALA A 270 0.07 4.69 13.65
CA ALA A 270 0.20 3.30 14.08
C ALA A 270 1.60 2.75 13.76
N ILE A 271 2.16 1.95 14.65
CA ILE A 271 3.40 1.20 14.42
C ILE A 271 3.05 -0.19 13.89
N PRO A 272 3.50 -0.60 12.68
CA PRO A 272 3.22 -1.93 12.17
C PRO A 272 3.93 -3.01 12.99
N VAL A 273 3.32 -4.19 13.08
CA VAL A 273 3.91 -5.37 13.75
C VAL A 273 4.87 -6.11 12.81
N SER A 274 4.54 -6.17 11.52
CA SER A 274 5.40 -6.78 10.51
C SER A 274 5.30 -6.04 9.18
N LEU A 275 6.34 -6.20 8.36
CA LEU A 275 6.39 -5.78 6.97
C LEU A 275 6.42 -7.01 6.07
N TRP A 276 5.87 -6.87 4.87
CA TRP A 276 5.86 -7.94 3.87
C TRP A 276 6.05 -7.38 2.47
N THR A 277 6.65 -8.18 1.60
CA THR A 277 6.75 -7.90 0.16
C THR A 277 6.31 -9.12 -0.64
N ALA A 278 5.45 -8.93 -1.64
CA ALA A 278 5.07 -9.93 -2.62
C ALA A 278 5.53 -9.49 -4.01
N GLY A 279 6.12 -10.41 -4.77
CA GLY A 279 6.58 -10.18 -6.13
C GLY A 279 5.97 -11.15 -7.12
N CYS A 280 5.68 -10.66 -8.32
CA CYS A 280 5.21 -11.46 -9.45
C CYS A 280 5.93 -11.03 -10.73
N CYS A 281 6.69 -11.94 -11.32
CA CYS A 281 7.35 -11.77 -12.61
C CYS A 281 6.41 -12.25 -13.72
N ILE A 282 6.13 -11.38 -14.68
CA ILE A 282 5.24 -11.67 -15.81
C ILE A 282 6.01 -11.47 -17.11
N ASP A 283 6.05 -12.48 -17.97
CA ASP A 283 6.62 -12.36 -19.31
C ASP A 283 5.84 -11.31 -20.11
N SER A 284 6.56 -10.30 -20.59
CA SER A 284 5.96 -9.10 -21.20
C SER A 284 5.35 -9.38 -22.58
N LYS A 285 5.67 -10.51 -23.21
CA LYS A 285 5.21 -10.87 -24.56
C LYS A 285 3.90 -11.65 -24.52
N ASN A 286 3.79 -12.65 -23.65
CA ASN A 286 2.63 -13.54 -23.60
C ASN A 286 1.75 -13.33 -22.34
N GLY A 287 2.21 -12.55 -21.36
CA GLY A 287 1.49 -12.27 -20.12
C GLY A 287 1.48 -13.43 -19.11
N THR A 288 2.31 -14.47 -19.29
CA THR A 288 2.38 -15.60 -18.36
C THR A 288 3.20 -15.25 -17.13
N VAL A 289 2.77 -15.71 -15.96
CA VAL A 289 3.56 -15.62 -14.73
C VAL A 289 4.74 -16.59 -14.86
N THR A 290 5.96 -16.07 -14.73
CA THR A 290 7.21 -16.85 -14.82
C THR A 290 7.86 -17.05 -13.46
N GLY A 291 7.43 -16.31 -12.43
CA GLY A 291 7.87 -16.50 -11.06
C GLY A 291 7.07 -15.65 -10.09
N ASN A 292 6.99 -16.10 -8.85
CA ASN A 292 6.43 -15.33 -7.75
C ASN A 292 7.20 -15.61 -6.46
N PHE A 293 7.09 -14.69 -5.51
CA PHE A 293 7.67 -14.86 -4.18
C PHE A 293 6.91 -14.00 -3.17
N ALA A 294 7.05 -14.34 -1.89
CA ALA A 294 6.64 -13.50 -0.78
C ALA A 294 7.70 -13.52 0.32
N VAL A 295 7.86 -12.40 1.02
CA VAL A 295 8.75 -12.22 2.15
C VAL A 295 7.98 -11.53 3.25
N ILE A 296 8.24 -11.90 4.51
CA ILE A 296 7.71 -11.24 5.69
C ILE A 296 8.80 -11.14 6.76
N GLY A 297 8.76 -10.09 7.58
CA GLY A 297 9.60 -9.93 8.77
C GLY A 297 8.89 -9.09 9.83
N ASN A 298 9.11 -9.42 11.10
CA ASN A 298 8.56 -8.71 12.24
C ASN A 298 9.38 -7.45 12.51
N ASN A 299 8.68 -6.36 12.82
CA ASN A 299 9.24 -5.06 13.10
C ASN A 299 9.76 -4.98 14.55
N GLU A 300 10.72 -5.85 14.85
CA GLU A 300 11.28 -6.06 16.18
C GLU A 300 12.72 -5.55 16.28
N GLU A 301 13.17 -5.36 17.52
CA GLU A 301 14.54 -4.93 17.84
C GLU A 301 15.45 -6.13 18.08
N ASP A 302 14.94 -7.18 18.73
CA ASP A 302 15.65 -8.44 18.91
C ASP A 302 15.73 -9.21 17.59
N PRO A 303 16.94 -9.48 17.05
CA PRO A 303 17.11 -10.25 15.82
C PRO A 303 16.47 -11.64 15.89
N GLN A 304 16.40 -12.27 17.08
CA GLN A 304 15.78 -13.58 17.24
C GLN A 304 14.27 -13.56 17.01
N LEU A 305 13.62 -12.40 17.14
CA LEU A 305 12.18 -12.21 16.99
C LEU A 305 11.78 -11.59 15.64
N MET A 306 12.76 -11.10 14.86
CA MET A 306 12.50 -10.53 13.52
C MET A 306 11.93 -11.59 12.58
N HIS A 307 12.44 -12.81 12.64
CA HIS A 307 11.97 -13.95 11.83
C HIS A 307 11.82 -13.63 10.33
N THR A 308 12.69 -12.79 9.76
CA THR A 308 12.55 -12.37 8.37
C THR A 308 12.86 -13.52 7.44
N ARG A 309 11.87 -13.90 6.62
CA ARG A 309 12.01 -15.08 5.77
C ARG A 309 11.16 -15.00 4.51
N GLN A 310 11.58 -15.74 3.51
CA GLN A 310 10.74 -16.03 2.35
C GLN A 310 9.63 -17.01 2.76
N ILE A 311 8.42 -16.74 2.30
CA ILE A 311 7.23 -17.59 2.48
C ILE A 311 6.53 -17.77 1.14
N SER A 312 5.58 -18.71 1.07
CA SER A 312 4.73 -18.84 -0.12
C SER A 312 3.74 -17.67 -0.20
N VAL A 313 3.28 -17.36 -1.42
CA VAL A 313 2.26 -16.33 -1.64
C VAL A 313 0.94 -16.71 -0.96
N GLU A 314 0.63 -18.01 -0.88
CA GLU A 314 -0.54 -18.55 -0.19
C GLU A 314 -0.44 -18.39 1.34
N GLN A 315 0.75 -18.60 1.91
CA GLN A 315 1.01 -18.34 3.32
C GLN A 315 0.83 -16.84 3.63
N LEU A 316 1.42 -15.97 2.81
CA LEU A 316 1.22 -14.52 2.95
C LEU A 316 -0.25 -14.15 2.85
N GLN A 317 -0.99 -14.70 1.88
CA GLN A 317 -2.43 -14.44 1.74
C GLN A 317 -3.22 -14.84 2.99
N SER A 318 -2.83 -15.95 3.64
CA SER A 318 -3.47 -16.40 4.88
C SER A 318 -3.20 -15.45 6.05
N ILE A 319 -1.96 -14.94 6.16
CA ILE A 319 -1.57 -13.91 7.13
C ILE A 319 -2.37 -12.62 6.91
N LEU A 320 -2.47 -12.14 5.66
CA LEU A 320 -3.16 -10.88 5.35
C LEU A 320 -4.69 -10.97 5.53
N LYS A 321 -5.28 -12.16 5.41
CA LYS A 321 -6.69 -12.38 5.80
C LYS A 321 -6.90 -12.17 7.31
N GLN A 322 -5.92 -12.54 8.13
CA GLN A 322 -5.97 -12.30 9.56
C GLN A 322 -5.73 -10.82 9.89
N ASP A 323 -4.76 -10.17 9.22
CA ASP A 323 -4.52 -8.72 9.35
C ASP A 323 -5.80 -7.91 9.12
N ARG A 324 -6.58 -8.25 8.08
CA ARG A 324 -7.85 -7.58 7.80
C ARG A 324 -8.79 -7.60 9.01
N LYS A 325 -8.94 -8.75 9.66
CA LYS A 325 -9.83 -8.90 10.82
C LYS A 325 -9.35 -8.02 11.97
N THR A 326 -8.06 -8.09 12.28
CA THR A 326 -7.44 -7.26 13.32
C THR A 326 -7.62 -5.76 13.02
N ALA A 327 -7.43 -5.34 11.76
CA ALA A 327 -7.65 -3.97 11.29
C ALA A 327 -9.10 -3.50 11.42
N GLU A 328 -10.07 -4.35 11.11
CA GLU A 328 -11.50 -4.06 11.27
C GLU A 328 -11.85 -3.84 12.75
N ASP A 329 -11.31 -4.68 13.65
CA ASP A 329 -11.50 -4.54 15.10
C ASP A 329 -10.87 -3.24 15.64
N PHE A 330 -9.67 -2.86 15.17
CA PHE A 330 -9.04 -1.58 15.52
C PHE A 330 -9.89 -0.38 15.09
N GLY A 331 -10.35 -0.36 13.85
CA GLY A 331 -11.14 0.75 13.29
C GLY A 331 -12.46 0.95 14.05
N TYR A 332 -13.11 -0.15 14.46
CA TYR A 332 -14.31 -0.10 15.29
C TYR A 332 -14.04 0.53 16.67
N ILE A 333 -12.97 0.11 17.36
CA ILE A 333 -12.61 0.66 18.68
C ILE A 333 -12.36 2.16 18.60
N GLU A 334 -11.62 2.62 17.59
CA GLU A 334 -11.30 4.04 17.43
C GLU A 334 -12.54 4.89 17.11
N LEU A 335 -13.44 4.37 16.27
CA LEU A 335 -14.73 5.01 15.99
C LEU A 335 -15.57 5.17 17.27
N GLU A 336 -15.67 4.13 18.10
CA GLU A 336 -16.43 4.18 19.35
C GLU A 336 -15.81 5.15 20.37
N LYS A 337 -14.47 5.22 20.46
CA LYS A 337 -13.79 6.26 21.27
C LYS A 337 -14.15 7.67 20.81
N ARG A 338 -14.17 7.92 19.49
CA ARG A 338 -14.56 9.22 18.94
C ARG A 338 -16.02 9.57 19.21
N LYS A 339 -16.95 8.62 19.04
CA LYS A 339 -18.38 8.80 19.38
C LYS A 339 -18.58 9.08 20.86
N ARG A 340 -17.84 8.40 21.73
CA ARG A 340 -17.87 8.64 23.17
C ARG A 340 -17.39 10.05 23.52
N LYS A 341 -16.24 10.48 22.97
CA LYS A 341 -15.73 11.84 23.16
C LYS A 341 -16.68 12.92 22.62
N TYR A 342 -17.40 12.64 21.52
CA TYR A 342 -18.45 13.53 21.01
C TYR A 342 -19.64 13.63 21.99
N ARG A 343 -20.15 12.50 22.49
CA ARG A 343 -21.23 12.48 23.50
C ARG A 343 -20.83 13.21 24.78
N GLU A 344 -19.62 12.99 25.28
CA GLU A 344 -19.09 13.68 26.46
C GLU A 344 -18.95 15.20 26.24
N ARG A 345 -18.67 15.65 25.01
CA ARG A 345 -18.48 17.06 24.68
C ARG A 345 -19.77 17.80 24.33
N PHE A 346 -20.74 17.14 23.72
CA PHE A 346 -21.91 17.78 23.11
C PHE A 346 -23.26 17.29 23.64
N GLU A 347 -23.29 16.19 24.41
CA GLU A 347 -24.48 15.70 25.11
C GLU A 347 -24.18 15.37 26.59
N PRO A 348 -23.63 16.30 27.38
CA PRO A 348 -23.38 16.06 28.79
C PRO A 348 -24.72 15.95 29.54
N GLY A 349 -25.18 14.73 29.84
CA GLY A 349 -26.36 14.51 30.69
C GLY A 349 -27.36 13.43 30.26
N ARG A 350 -27.12 12.65 29.19
CA ARG A 350 -28.00 11.52 28.81
C ARG A 350 -27.63 10.15 29.38
N ASN A 351 -26.70 10.10 30.34
CA ASN A 351 -26.41 8.87 31.09
C ASN A 351 -26.97 9.02 32.51
N SER A 352 -28.28 8.83 32.63
CA SER A 352 -28.99 8.58 33.89
C SER A 352 -30.02 7.49 33.64
#